data_AF-A0A7Y4WBV0-F1
#
_entry.id   AF-A0A7Y4WBV0-F1
#
_cell.length_a   1.000
_cell.length_b   1.000
_cell.length_c   1.000
_cell.angle_alpha   90.00
_cell.angle_beta   90.00
_cell.angle_gamma   90.00
#
_symmetry.space_group_name_H-M   'P 1'
#
loop_
_entity.id
_entity.type
_entity.pdbx_description
1 polymer ?
#
loop_
_entity_poly.entity_id
_entity_poly.type
_entity_poly.pdbx_seq_one_letter_code
_entity_poly.pdbx_strand_id
1 'polypeptide(L)' 'MAADSIADYLITDHARLELSRRGLSEQIIHAILSAPEQRCAVRPGRVVLQSRLPFGESAATFLVRVFVDIDRRRLRL' A
#
# COMPACT_ATOMS: atom_id res chain seq x y z
N MET A 1 0.40 19.51 0.67
CA MET A 1 -0.70 18.95 -0.16
C MET A 1 -0.74 17.46 0.10
N ALA A 2 -1.93 16.88 0.33
CA ALA A 2 -2.06 15.43 0.49
C ALA A 2 -1.82 14.74 -0.86
N ALA A 3 -1.20 13.55 -0.85
CA ALA A 3 -0.97 12.78 -2.06
C ALA A 3 -2.25 12.02 -2.50
N ASP A 4 -2.41 11.77 -3.81
CA ASP A 4 -3.64 11.15 -4.33
C ASP A 4 -3.87 9.73 -3.80
N SER A 5 -5.05 9.50 -3.24
CA SER A 5 -5.48 8.21 -2.69
C SER A 5 -5.84 7.17 -3.76
N ILE A 6 -5.96 5.90 -3.35
CA ILE A 6 -6.55 4.81 -4.14
C ILE A 6 -7.59 4.10 -3.26
N ALA A 7 -8.86 4.19 -3.64
CA ALA A 7 -9.97 3.57 -2.90
C ALA A 7 -10.42 2.22 -3.49
N ASP A 8 -10.31 2.06 -4.82
CA ASP A 8 -10.66 0.80 -5.50
C ASP A 8 -9.38 0.02 -5.82
N TYR A 9 -9.17 -1.07 -5.11
CA TYR A 9 -8.02 -1.95 -5.26
C TYR A 9 -8.38 -3.37 -4.87
N LEU A 10 -7.55 -4.32 -5.31
CA LEU A 10 -7.67 -5.72 -4.93
C LEU A 10 -6.34 -6.20 -4.36
N ILE A 11 -6.39 -6.85 -3.21
CA ILE A 11 -5.23 -7.52 -2.63
C ILE A 11 -5.19 -8.94 -3.18
N THR A 12 -4.12 -9.28 -3.90
CA THR A 12 -3.91 -10.64 -4.40
C THR A 12 -3.52 -11.58 -3.26
N ASP A 13 -3.70 -12.89 -3.46
CA ASP A 13 -3.29 -13.88 -2.43
C ASP A 13 -1.79 -13.83 -2.15
N HIS A 14 -0.98 -13.57 -3.18
CA HIS A 14 0.44 -13.31 -3.02
C HIS A 14 0.69 -12.09 -2.10
N ALA A 15 -0.02 -10.97 -2.32
CA ALA A 15 0.12 -9.80 -1.46
C ALA A 15 -0.33 -10.09 -0.02
N ARG A 16 -1.42 -10.84 0.20
CA ARG A 16 -1.86 -11.25 1.56
C ARG A 16 -0.80 -12.06 2.30
N LEU A 17 -0.16 -13.01 1.61
CA LEU A 17 0.93 -13.81 2.18
C LEU A 17 2.11 -12.91 2.60
N GLU A 18 2.46 -11.95 1.74
CA GLU A 18 3.54 -11.00 2.00
C GLU A 18 3.24 -10.01 3.13
N LEU A 19 1.98 -9.68 3.38
CA LEU A 19 1.55 -8.91 4.55
C LEU A 19 1.71 -9.72 5.83
N SER A 20 1.18 -10.94 5.85
CA SER A 20 1.21 -11.84 6.99
C SER A 20 2.65 -12.11 7.48
N ARG A 21 3.57 -12.40 6.55
CA ARG A 21 4.99 -12.62 6.87
C ARG A 21 5.70 -11.42 7.50
N ARG A 22 5.17 -10.22 7.32
CA ARG A 22 5.71 -8.96 7.87
C ARG A 22 4.95 -8.50 9.13
N GLY A 23 3.94 -9.26 9.58
CA GLY A 23 3.05 -8.84 10.66
C GLY A 23 2.20 -7.61 10.32
N LEU A 24 2.00 -7.32 9.03
CA LEU A 24 1.20 -6.19 8.57
C LEU A 24 -0.24 -6.65 8.34
N SER A 25 -1.20 -5.82 8.74
CA SER A 25 -2.62 -6.06 8.52
C SER A 25 -3.11 -5.36 7.25
N GLU A 26 -4.23 -5.83 6.67
CA GLU A 26 -4.86 -5.17 5.53
C GLU A 26 -5.34 -3.75 5.88
N GLN A 27 -5.63 -3.47 7.17
CA GLN A 27 -5.99 -2.13 7.65
C GLN A 27 -4.86 -1.12 7.49
N ILE A 28 -3.60 -1.53 7.67
CA ILE A 28 -2.44 -0.66 7.40
C ILE A 28 -2.40 -0.29 5.92
N ILE A 29 -2.68 -1.25 5.03
CA ILE A 29 -2.72 -1.00 3.59
C ILE A 29 -3.84 -0.04 3.24
N HIS A 30 -5.05 -0.25 3.77
CA HIS A 30 -6.17 0.67 3.58
C HIS A 30 -5.82 2.09 4.05
N ALA A 31 -5.22 2.23 5.23
CA ALA A 31 -4.83 3.54 5.77
C ALA A 31 -3.84 4.26 4.82
N ILE A 32 -2.80 3.56 4.35
CA ILE A 32 -1.80 4.14 3.44
C ILE A 32 -2.41 4.48 2.08
N LEU A 33 -3.27 3.63 1.52
CA LEU A 33 -3.89 3.88 0.22
C LEU A 33 -4.93 5.01 0.28
N SER A 34 -5.66 5.14 1.38
CA SER A 34 -6.67 6.19 1.58
C SER A 34 -6.08 7.57 1.91
N ALA A 35 -4.97 7.61 2.65
CA ALA A 35 -4.32 8.84 3.08
C ALA A 35 -2.78 8.71 3.04
N PRO A 36 -2.18 8.58 1.84
CA PRO A 36 -0.73 8.46 1.72
C PRO A 36 -0.03 9.76 2.14
N GLU A 37 1.09 9.65 2.85
CA GLU A 37 1.99 10.80 3.03
C GLU A 37 2.62 11.18 1.70
N GLN A 38 2.96 10.19 0.87
CA GLN A 38 3.57 10.39 -0.44
C GLN A 38 3.04 9.39 -1.47
N ARG A 39 2.88 9.87 -2.70
CA ARG A 39 2.64 9.06 -3.90
C ARG A 39 3.73 9.36 -4.91
N CYS A 40 4.41 8.32 -5.40
CA CYS A 40 5.46 8.45 -6.40
C CYS A 40 5.17 7.53 -7.59
N ALA A 41 5.42 8.02 -8.81
CA ALA A 41 5.48 7.16 -9.98
C ALA A 41 6.77 6.31 -9.90
N VAL A 42 6.64 5.00 -10.09
CA VAL A 42 7.79 4.08 -10.10
C VAL A 42 8.21 3.80 -11.53
N ARG A 43 7.23 3.46 -12.37
CA ARG A 43 7.33 3.25 -13.81
C ARG A 43 5.92 3.37 -14.42
N PRO A 44 5.77 3.47 -15.75
CA PRO A 44 4.44 3.44 -16.37
C PRO A 44 3.61 2.25 -15.85
N GLY A 45 2.36 2.51 -15.45
CA GLY A 45 1.45 1.50 -14.91
C GLY A 45 1.63 1.14 -13.43
N ARG A 46 2.65 1.64 -12.74
CA ARG A 46 2.88 1.34 -11.31
C ARG A 46 3.25 2.57 -10.49
N VAL A 47 2.53 2.76 -9.39
CA VAL A 47 2.79 3.79 -8.38
C VAL A 47 3.18 3.16 -7.05
N VAL A 48 3.81 3.96 -6.19
CA VAL A 48 4.00 3.63 -4.79
C VAL A 48 3.31 4.69 -3.93
N LEU A 49 2.48 4.23 -2.99
CA LEU A 49 1.91 5.04 -1.92
C LEU A 49 2.63 4.65 -0.64
N GLN A 50 3.13 5.63 0.11
CA GLN A 50 3.94 5.36 1.29
C GLN A 50 3.64 6.32 2.43
N SER A 51 3.74 5.80 3.65
CA SER A 51 3.58 6.56 4.87
C SER A 51 4.54 6.02 5.94
N ARG A 52 5.00 6.90 6.81
CA ARG A 52 5.67 6.54 8.05
C ARG A 52 4.63 6.15 9.10
N LEU A 53 4.81 5.01 9.75
CA LEU A 53 4.00 4.61 10.90
C LEU A 53 4.86 3.98 12.00
N PRO A 54 4.49 4.16 13.28
CA PRO A 54 5.04 3.37 14.36
C PRO A 54 4.64 1.90 14.14
N PHE A 55 5.59 0.99 14.25
CA PHE A 55 5.33 -0.44 14.07
C PHE A 55 6.21 -1.29 14.99
N GLY A 56 5.67 -2.39 15.50
CA GLY A 56 6.34 -3.28 16.44
C GLY A 56 6.40 -2.75 17.89
N GLU A 57 6.98 -3.56 18.78
CA GLU A 57 7.00 -3.29 20.22
C GLU A 57 7.87 -2.09 20.62
N SER A 58 8.88 -1.76 19.83
CA SER A 58 9.79 -0.64 20.08
C SER A 58 9.20 0.73 19.69
N ALA A 59 7.99 0.77 19.12
CA ALA A 59 7.38 1.97 18.52
C ALA A 59 8.29 2.70 17.52
N ALA A 60 9.28 2.01 16.95
CA ALA A 60 10.14 2.58 15.93
C ALA A 60 9.28 2.99 14.73
N THR A 61 9.62 4.12 14.11
CA THR A 61 8.92 4.61 12.92
C THR A 61 9.48 3.93 11.68
N PHE A 62 8.62 3.22 10.95
CA PHE A 62 8.95 2.55 9.70
C PHE A 62 8.29 3.27 8.53
N LEU A 63 8.98 3.34 7.39
CA LEU A 63 8.36 3.72 6.12
C LEU A 63 7.75 2.49 5.46
N VAL A 64 6.43 2.40 5.43
CA VAL A 64 5.72 1.33 4.73
C VAL A 64 5.37 1.80 3.32
N ARG A 65 5.67 0.95 2.34
CA ARG A 65 5.57 1.26 0.92
C ARG A 65 4.64 0.26 0.23
N VAL A 66 3.53 0.76 -0.30
CA VAL A 66 2.52 -0.03 -1.01
C VAL A 66 2.64 0.24 -2.50
N PHE A 67 3.09 -0.77 -3.24
CA PHE A 67 3.18 -0.70 -4.70
C PHE A 67 1.85 -1.14 -5.31
N VAL A 68 1.29 -0.31 -6.19
CA VAL A 68 0.00 -0.55 -6.83
C VAL A 68 0.17 -0.51 -8.35
N ASP A 69 -0.24 -1.60 -9.00
CA ASP A 69 -0.44 -1.64 -10.45
C ASP A 69 -1.75 -0.93 -10.78
N ILE A 70 -1.67 0.19 -11.50
CA ILE A 70 -2.81 1.07 -11.85
C ILE A 70 -3.29 0.91 -13.30
N ASP A 71 -2.55 0.13 -14.09
CA ASP A 71 -2.88 -0.20 -15.48
C ASP A 71 -3.64 -1.53 -15.61
N ARG A 72 -3.79 -2.28 -14.52
CA ARG A 72 -4.53 -3.54 -14.48
C ARG A 72 -5.99 -3.30 -14.16
N ARG A 73 -6.86 -3.47 -15.14
CA ARG A 73 -8.31 -3.61 -14.86
C ARG A 73 -8.61 -5.05 -14.47
N ARG A 74 -9.50 -5.19 -13.49
CA ARG A 74 -10.15 -6.47 -13.15
C ARG A 74 -10.74 -7.07 -14.43
N LEU A 75 -10.22 -8.19 -14.90
CA LEU A 75 -11.00 -9.08 -15.75
C LEU A 75 -12.08 -9.70 -14.84
N ARG A 76 -13.35 -9.37 -15.07
CA ARG A 76 -14.44 -10.17 -14.51
C ARG A 76 -14.33 -11.55 -15.16
N LEU A 77 -13.94 -12.55 -14.38
CA LEU A 77 -14.30 -13.94 -14.66
C LEU A 77 -15.77 -14.13 -14.27
#